data_AF-A0A838I6N7-F1
#
_entry.id   AF-A0A838I6N7-F1
#
_cell.length_a   1.000
_cell.length_b   1.000
_cell.length_c   1.000
_cell.angle_alpha   90.00
_cell.angle_beta   90.00
_cell.angle_gamma   90.00
#
_symmetry.space_group_name_H-M   'P 1'
#
loop_
_entity.id
_entity.type
_entity.pdbx_description
1 polymer ?
#
loop_
_entity_poly.entity_id
_entity_poly.type
_entity_poly.pdbx_seq_one_letter_code
_entity_poly.pdbx_strand_id
1 'polypeptide(L)' 'GLDYPGTRLTWALWSFDWKPVAGDYTLVVRATNADGQLQTFDEKRPFKSGTSGFHKVVVHVA' A
#
# COMPACT_ATOMS: atom_id res chain seq x y z
N GLY A 1 -2.83 -4.73 12.01
CA GLY A 1 -2.54 -3.34 12.45
C GLY A 1 -1.12 -3.02 12.05
N LEU A 2 -0.46 -2.08 12.72
CA LEU A 2 1.01 -2.06 12.70
C LEU A 2 1.50 -3.24 13.54
N ASP A 3 2.21 -4.17 12.91
CA ASP A 3 2.84 -5.31 13.58
C ASP A 3 4.24 -4.91 14.07
N TYR A 4 4.90 -4.01 13.33
CA TYR A 4 6.13 -3.35 13.72
C TYR A 4 6.11 -1.91 13.22
N PRO A 5 6.28 -0.90 14.08
CA PRO A 5 6.16 0.51 13.68
C PRO A 5 7.33 1.02 12.82
N GLY A 6 8.45 0.29 12.74
CA GLY A 6 9.64 0.79 12.06
C GLY A 6 10.36 1.91 12.82
N THR A 7 11.23 2.61 12.10
CA THR A 7 11.90 3.83 12.53
C THR A 7 11.82 4.83 11.37
N ARG A 8 12.43 6.02 11.51
CA ARG A 8 12.51 6.98 10.39
C ARG A 8 13.23 6.43 9.15
N LEU A 9 14.10 5.43 9.32
CA LEU A 9 14.95 4.89 8.26
C LEU A 9 14.67 3.43 7.93
N THR A 10 13.76 2.77 8.65
CA THR A 10 13.40 1.36 8.44
C THR A 10 11.91 1.22 8.16
N TRP A 11 11.53 0.12 7.53
CA TRP A 11 10.13 -0.11 7.18
C TRP A 11 9.27 -0.44 8.39
N ALA A 12 8.01 -0.02 8.33
CA ALA A 12 6.96 -0.49 9.21
C ALA A 12 6.32 -1.75 8.61
N LEU A 13 6.12 -2.78 9.43
CA LEU A 13 5.36 -3.96 9.04
C LEU A 13 3.93 -3.80 9.51
N TRP A 14 2.98 -4.18 8.67
CA TRP A 14 1.57 -4.08 8.97
C TRP A 14 0.80 -5.24 8.35
N SER A 15 -0.31 -5.56 8.98
CA SER A 15 -1.27 -6.58 8.56
C SER A 15 -2.68 -6.02 8.61
N PHE A 16 -3.60 -6.62 7.86
CA PHE A 16 -5.02 -6.33 7.95
C PHE A 16 -5.78 -7.66 7.89
N ASP A 17 -6.54 -7.97 8.94
CA ASP A 17 -7.40 -9.16 8.96
C ASP A 17 -8.61 -8.91 8.07
N TRP A 18 -8.52 -9.41 6.84
CA TRP A 18 -9.53 -9.25 5.81
C TRP A 18 -10.35 -10.53 5.67
N LYS A 19 -11.69 -10.40 5.77
CA LYS A 19 -12.65 -11.50 5.65
C LYS A 19 -13.57 -11.27 4.44
N PRO A 20 -13.11 -11.56 3.21
CA PRO A 20 -13.91 -11.37 2.01
C PRO A 20 -14.98 -12.44 1.84
N VAL A 21 -16.00 -12.09 1.05
CA VAL A 21 -16.88 -13.07 0.39
C VAL A 21 -16.23 -13.50 -0.93
N ALA A 22 -16.57 -14.68 -1.45
CA ALA A 22 -16.09 -15.16 -2.76
C ALA A 22 -16.24 -14.08 -3.86
N GLY A 23 -15.22 -13.94 -4.70
CA GLY A 23 -15.15 -12.95 -5.76
C GLY A 23 -13.72 -12.53 -6.10
N ASP A 24 -13.62 -11.64 -7.10
CA ASP A 24 -12.36 -11.04 -7.55
C ASP A 24 -12.13 -9.67 -6.91
N TYR A 25 -10.93 -9.45 -6.38
CA TYR A 25 -10.56 -8.22 -5.69
C TYR A 25 -9.22 -7.68 -6.19
N THR A 26 -9.12 -6.35 -6.28
CA THR A 26 -7.82 -5.66 -6.37
C THR A 26 -7.53 -5.04 -5.03
N LEU A 27 -6.56 -5.62 -4.31
CA LEU A 27 -6.05 -5.06 -3.07
C LEU A 27 -5.07 -3.94 -3.39
N VAL A 28 -5.28 -2.78 -2.76
CA VAL A 28 -4.47 -1.57 -2.99
C VAL A 28 -3.97 -1.07 -1.64
N VAL A 29 -2.70 -0.71 -1.57
CA VAL A 29 -2.08 -0.20 -0.33
C VAL A 29 -1.48 1.17 -0.56
N ARG A 30 -1.55 2.02 0.47
CA ARG A 30 -0.94 3.35 0.51
C ARG A 30 -0.35 3.60 1.90
N ALA A 31 0.73 4.37 1.97
CA ALA A 31 1.39 4.70 3.23
C ALA A 31 1.32 6.19 3.55
N THR A 32 1.49 6.53 4.83
CA THR A 32 1.77 7.88 5.31
C THR A 32 3.20 7.91 5.84
N ASN A 33 4.02 8.87 5.43
CA ASN A 33 5.41 8.97 5.90
C ASN A 33 5.50 9.56 7.32
N ALA A 34 6.71 9.59 7.87
CA ALA A 34 6.98 10.10 9.22
C ALA A 34 6.61 11.59 9.41
N ASP A 35 6.55 12.35 8.31
CA ASP A 35 6.16 13.76 8.29
C ASP A 35 4.63 13.92 8.10
N GLY A 36 3.86 12.83 8.15
CA GLY A 36 2.41 12.84 8.00
C GLY A 36 1.90 12.94 6.56
N GLN A 37 2.80 12.88 5.57
CA GLN A 37 2.42 13.01 4.17
C GLN A 37 1.90 11.68 3.62
N LEU A 38 0.67 11.71 3.11
CA LEU A 38 0.02 10.56 2.50
C LEU A 38 0.56 10.33 1.09
N GLN A 39 0.82 9.07 0.74
CA GLN A 39 1.17 8.68 -0.62
C GLN A 39 0.05 9.07 -1.61
N THR A 40 0.43 9.80 -2.64
CA THR A 40 -0.47 10.21 -3.73
C THR A 40 -0.27 9.34 -4.97
N PHE A 41 -1.37 9.02 -5.65
CA PHE A 41 -1.33 8.46 -6.99
C PHE A 41 -1.41 9.61 -8.01
N ASP A 42 -0.52 9.60 -8.99
CA ASP A 42 -0.50 10.57 -10.09
C ASP A 42 -0.40 9.80 -11.42
N GLU A 43 -1.50 9.79 -12.17
CA GLU A 43 -1.62 9.12 -13.47
C GLU A 43 -0.71 9.75 -14.54
N LYS A 44 -0.33 11.02 -14.38
CA LYS A 44 0.43 11.80 -15.37
C LYS A 44 1.92 11.88 -15.07
N ARG A 45 2.41 11.08 -14.12
CA ARG A 45 3.79 11.15 -13.64
C ARG A 45 4.81 10.69 -14.69
N PRO A 46 5.92 11.43 -14.90
CA PRO A 46 6.94 11.05 -15.89
C PRO A 46 7.68 9.77 -15.50
N PHE A 47 7.99 8.94 -16.51
CA PHE A 47 8.60 7.60 -16.38
C PHE A 47 9.89 7.53 -15.55
N LYS A 48 10.64 8.64 -15.43
CA LYS A 48 11.92 8.69 -14.68
C LYS A 48 11.76 8.92 -13.18
N SER A 49 10.56 9.27 -12.71
CA SER A 49 10.29 9.29 -11.27
C SER A 49 10.06 7.83 -10.86
N GLY A 50 10.80 7.30 -9.89
CA GLY A 50 10.63 5.92 -9.41
C GLY A 50 9.18 5.54 -9.06
N THR A 51 8.93 4.24 -8.91
CA THR A 51 7.60 3.62 -8.76
C THR A 51 6.85 4.13 -7.51
N SER A 52 6.12 5.24 -7.64
CA SER A 52 5.30 5.82 -6.55
C SER A 52 3.82 5.47 -6.66
N GLY A 53 3.41 4.70 -7.67
CA GLY A 53 2.04 4.19 -7.77
C GLY A 53 1.68 3.36 -6.55
N PHE A 54 0.38 3.28 -6.24
CA PHE A 54 -0.03 2.33 -5.21
C PHE A 54 0.35 0.92 -5.64
N HIS A 55 0.92 0.15 -4.72
CA HIS A 55 1.12 -1.27 -4.95
C HIS A 55 -0.24 -1.97 -4.97
N LYS A 56 -0.43 -2.82 -5.98
CA LYS A 56 -1.71 -3.50 -6.25
C LYS A 56 -1.47 -4.99 -6.40
N VAL A 57 -2.34 -5.79 -5.81
CA VAL A 57 -2.36 -7.25 -5.98
C VAL A 57 -3.79 -7.66 -6.34
N VAL A 58 -3.93 -8.48 -7.37
CA VAL A 58 -5.21 -9.08 -7.76
C VAL A 58 -5.35 -10.42 -7.06
N VAL A 59 -6.49 -10.66 -6.42
CA VAL A 59 -6.78 -11.88 -5.66
C VAL A 59 -8.15 -12.40 -6.06
N HIS A 60 -8.23 -13.71 -6.28
CA HIS A 60 -9.48 -14.44 -6.43
C HIS A 60 -9.77 -15.20 -5.14
N VAL A 61 -10.97 -15.02 -4.58
CA VAL A 61 -11.45 -15.72 -3.39
C VAL A 61 -12.55 -16.68 -3.81
N ALA A 62 -12.36 -17.97 -3.54
CA ALA A 62 -13.30 -19.06 -3.86
C ALA A 62 -14.03 -19.56 -2.62
#